data_AF-A0A0B3A4T5-F1
#
_entry.id   AF-A0A0B3A4T5-F1
#
_cell.length_a   1.000
_cell.length_b   1.000
_cell.length_c   1.000
_cell.angle_alpha   90.00
_cell.angle_beta   90.00
_cell.angle_gamma   90.00
#
_symmetry.space_group_name_H-M   'P 1'
#
loop_
_entity.id
_entity.type
_entity.pdbx_description
1 polymer ?
#
loop_
_entity_poly.entity_id
_entity_poly.type
_entity_poly.pdbx_seq_one_letter_code
_entity_poly.pdbx_strand_id
1 'polypeptide(L)'
;MRIERGKVRFPVVHIDTGYKFPEIYSFRDRHAKRWNLNLIIARNKQADEDHITHERGTFACCQARKTEALKMVAAENGFDALLVGIRRDEHGIRGKERYFSPRDTNGRWNVSREKSGGDARLEALQDTELAGWNLFATNFGDKTDHIRVHPLLHWTEQDIWEYIKLENIPLPRLYFAKNNKRYRSIGCECCCSPIGSSASNVDEVINELHDRRDKERDGRAQDKEDEHVMEKLRSLGYM
;
A
#
# COMPACT_ATOMS: atom_id res chain seq x y z
N MET A 1 -5.16 -19.28 -21.40
CA MET A 1 -5.55 -18.92 -20.03
C MET A 1 -6.98 -18.40 -20.05
N ARG A 2 -7.94 -19.28 -19.75
CA ARG A 2 -9.37 -18.92 -19.69
C ARG A 2 -9.62 -18.24 -18.34
N ILE A 3 -9.86 -16.93 -18.35
CA ILE A 3 -10.49 -16.26 -17.20
C ILE A 3 -11.96 -16.66 -17.24
N GLU A 4 -12.30 -17.81 -16.69
CA GLU A 4 -13.69 -18.19 -16.46
C GLU A 4 -14.25 -17.36 -15.29
N ARG A 5 -14.91 -16.24 -15.65
CA ARG A 5 -16.10 -15.67 -14.99
C ARG A 5 -16.02 -15.10 -13.55
N GLY A 6 -14.85 -14.70 -13.05
CA GLY A 6 -14.80 -13.84 -11.85
C GLY A 6 -15.08 -12.37 -12.17
N LYS A 7 -16.28 -11.85 -11.86
CA LYS A 7 -16.53 -10.40 -11.88
C LYS A 7 -16.09 -9.82 -10.53
N VAL A 8 -15.16 -8.86 -10.53
CA VAL A 8 -14.82 -8.09 -9.32
C VAL A 8 -16.07 -7.33 -8.88
N ARG A 9 -16.59 -7.65 -7.68
CA ARG A 9 -17.88 -7.16 -7.17
C ARG A 9 -17.78 -5.81 -6.46
N PHE A 10 -16.58 -5.41 -6.08
CA PHE A 10 -16.29 -4.14 -5.41
C PHE A 10 -15.53 -3.19 -6.34
N PRO A 11 -15.61 -1.87 -6.13
CA PRO A 11 -14.82 -0.92 -6.89
C PRO A 11 -13.33 -1.08 -6.59
N VAL A 12 -12.51 -0.70 -7.57
CA VAL A 12 -11.05 -0.59 -7.43
C VAL A 12 -10.70 0.87 -7.41
N VAL A 13 -10.01 1.33 -6.36
CA VAL A 13 -9.63 2.73 -6.21
C VAL A 13 -8.17 2.91 -6.59
N HIS A 14 -7.91 3.92 -7.42
CA HIS A 14 -6.55 4.40 -7.67
C HIS A 14 -6.43 5.86 -7.23
N ILE A 15 -5.63 6.11 -6.20
CA ILE A 15 -5.26 7.46 -5.79
C ILE A 15 -4.25 8.04 -6.80
N ASP A 16 -4.71 9.00 -7.59
CA ASP A 16 -3.89 9.76 -8.54
C ASP A 16 -3.27 10.98 -7.84
N THR A 17 -1.95 10.91 -7.64
CA THR A 17 -1.18 11.99 -7.03
C THR A 17 -0.80 13.08 -8.04
N GLY A 18 -0.99 12.84 -9.35
CA GLY A 18 -0.53 13.70 -10.44
C GLY A 18 0.95 13.58 -10.79
N TYR A 19 1.71 12.75 -10.06
CA TYR A 19 3.17 12.64 -10.19
C TYR A 19 3.64 11.19 -10.37
N LYS A 20 2.80 10.29 -10.89
CA LYS A 20 3.22 8.91 -11.19
C LYS A 20 3.85 8.84 -12.57
N PHE A 21 4.64 7.79 -12.80
CA PHE A 21 5.20 7.52 -14.12
C PHE A 21 4.10 7.35 -15.19
N PRO A 22 4.28 7.90 -16.40
CA PRO A 22 3.34 7.71 -17.53
C PRO A 22 3.04 6.23 -17.82
N GLU A 23 4.03 5.35 -17.64
CA GLU A 23 3.86 3.90 -17.82
C GLU A 23 2.87 3.29 -16.82
N ILE A 24 2.79 3.83 -15.60
CA ILE A 24 1.85 3.35 -14.57
C ILE A 24 0.42 3.73 -14.94
N TYR A 25 0.19 4.96 -15.40
CA TYR A 25 -1.13 5.37 -15.90
C TYR A 25 -1.56 4.52 -17.10
N SER A 26 -0.66 4.36 -18.08
CA SER A 26 -0.92 3.56 -19.28
C SER A 26 -1.21 2.10 -18.94
N PHE A 27 -0.47 1.53 -17.99
CA PHE A 27 -0.67 0.16 -17.51
C PHE A 27 -2.03 0.00 -16.81
N ARG A 28 -2.38 0.91 -15.90
CA ARG A 28 -3.66 0.95 -15.18
C ARG A 28 -4.83 0.98 -16.17
N ASP A 29 -4.84 1.94 -17.08
CA ASP A 29 -5.98 2.18 -17.97
C ASP A 29 -6.21 1.01 -18.93
N ARG A 30 -5.13 0.42 -19.44
CA ARG A 30 -5.19 -0.77 -20.30
C ARG A 30 -5.79 -1.96 -19.56
N HIS A 31 -5.33 -2.24 -18.33
CA HIS A 31 -5.77 -3.44 -17.59
C HIS A 31 -7.14 -3.26 -16.95
N ALA A 32 -7.49 -2.06 -16.50
CA ALA A 32 -8.84 -1.76 -16.01
C ALA A 32 -9.89 -2.00 -17.11
N LYS A 33 -9.62 -1.59 -18.35
CA LYS A 33 -10.47 -1.89 -19.51
C LYS A 33 -10.47 -3.39 -19.83
N ARG A 34 -9.30 -4.02 -19.94
CA ARG A 34 -9.15 -5.44 -20.28
C ARG A 34 -9.88 -6.37 -19.30
N TRP A 35 -9.86 -6.03 -18.01
CA TRP A 35 -10.49 -6.82 -16.95
C TRP A 35 -11.88 -6.32 -16.55
N ASN A 36 -12.41 -5.30 -17.23
CA ASN A 36 -13.71 -4.69 -16.97
C ASN A 36 -13.89 -4.30 -15.48
N LEU A 37 -12.88 -3.63 -14.92
CA LEU A 37 -12.89 -3.18 -13.53
C LEU A 37 -13.75 -1.92 -13.38
N ASN A 38 -14.51 -1.85 -12.28
CA ASN A 38 -15.09 -0.60 -11.81
C ASN A 38 -13.99 0.26 -11.16
N LEU A 39 -13.19 0.93 -12.00
CA LEU A 39 -12.05 1.74 -11.55
C LEU A 39 -12.50 3.16 -11.18
N ILE A 40 -12.31 3.53 -9.92
CA ILE A 40 -12.48 4.89 -9.40
C ILE A 40 -11.11 5.56 -9.31
N ILE A 41 -10.93 6.70 -9.98
CA ILE A 41 -9.71 7.50 -9.90
C ILE A 41 -9.98 8.68 -8.99
N ALA A 42 -9.33 8.71 -7.83
CA ALA A 42 -9.47 9.78 -6.86
C ALA A 42 -8.24 10.69 -6.89
N ARG A 43 -8.47 12.00 -6.90
CA ARG A 43 -7.42 13.03 -6.91
C ARG A 43 -7.84 14.21 -6.07
N ASN A 44 -6.96 14.66 -5.18
CA ASN A 44 -7.20 15.87 -4.41
C ASN A 44 -6.92 17.11 -5.29
N LYS A 45 -8.00 17.71 -5.83
CA LYS A 45 -7.91 18.91 -6.68
C LYS A 45 -7.42 20.15 -5.92
N GLN A 46 -7.77 20.28 -4.64
CA GLN A 46 -7.27 21.39 -3.81
C GLN A 46 -5.74 21.35 -3.72
N ALA A 47 -5.15 20.16 -3.59
CA ALA A 47 -3.69 20.04 -3.58
C ALA A 47 -3.03 20.45 -4.92
N ASP A 48 -3.76 20.37 -6.04
CA ASP A 48 -3.31 20.89 -7.34
C ASP A 48 -3.39 22.42 -7.38
N GLU A 49 -4.51 23.00 -6.94
CA GLU A 49 -4.74 24.44 -6.86
C GLU A 49 -3.75 25.13 -5.91
N ASP A 50 -3.48 24.53 -4.77
CA ASP A 50 -2.54 25.04 -3.76
C ASP A 50 -1.07 24.81 -4.14
N HIS A 51 -0.82 24.17 -5.29
CA HIS A 51 0.50 23.77 -5.78
C HIS A 51 1.31 23.02 -4.72
N ILE A 52 0.68 22.09 -4.00
CA ILE A 52 1.37 21.26 -3.00
C ILE A 52 2.20 20.22 -3.76
N THR A 53 3.52 20.35 -3.75
CA THR A 53 4.46 19.42 -4.40
C THR A 53 5.41 18.82 -3.38
N HIS A 54 6.26 17.88 -3.82
CA HIS A 54 7.31 17.29 -2.98
C HIS A 54 8.34 18.33 -2.48
N GLU A 55 8.47 19.48 -3.16
CA GLU A 55 9.38 20.57 -2.77
C GLU A 55 8.96 21.26 -1.47
N ARG A 56 7.67 21.21 -1.11
CA ARG A 56 7.16 21.68 0.20
C ARG A 56 7.36 20.67 1.34
N GLY A 57 8.06 19.58 1.07
CA GLY A 57 8.29 18.48 2.00
C GLY A 57 7.45 17.25 1.67
N THR A 58 8.09 16.08 1.72
CA THR A 58 7.49 14.80 1.34
C THR A 58 6.28 14.45 2.21
N PHE A 59 6.33 14.73 3.52
CA PHE A 59 5.22 14.50 4.45
C PHE A 59 3.96 15.25 4.04
N ALA A 60 4.05 16.58 3.86
CA ALA A 60 2.90 17.43 3.52
C ALA A 60 2.31 17.04 2.15
N CYS A 61 3.16 16.75 1.17
CA CYS A 61 2.75 16.27 -0.14
C CYS A 61 2.02 14.92 -0.06
N CYS A 62 2.55 13.96 0.69
CA CYS A 62 1.90 12.65 0.87
C CYS A 62 0.59 12.76 1.62
N GLN A 63 0.53 13.59 2.66
CA GLN A 63 -0.70 13.82 3.40
C GLN A 63 -1.80 14.36 2.47
N ALA A 64 -1.52 15.45 1.76
CA ALA A 64 -2.54 16.09 0.92
C ALA A 64 -2.95 15.23 -0.28
N ARG A 65 -1.97 14.64 -0.99
CA ARG A 65 -2.23 13.96 -2.27
C ARG A 65 -2.55 12.47 -2.15
N LYS A 66 -2.25 11.83 -1.01
CA LYS A 66 -2.53 10.41 -0.79
C LYS A 66 -3.52 10.19 0.34
N THR A 67 -3.19 10.68 1.54
CA THR A 67 -4.02 10.43 2.74
C THR A 67 -5.38 11.11 2.62
N GLU A 68 -5.40 12.41 2.37
CA GLU A 68 -6.67 13.16 2.26
C GLU A 68 -7.47 12.73 1.02
N ALA A 69 -6.80 12.48 -0.12
CA ALA A 69 -7.46 11.93 -1.31
C ALA A 69 -8.15 10.59 -1.05
N LEU A 70 -7.53 9.70 -0.25
CA LEU A 70 -8.13 8.43 0.15
C LEU A 70 -9.33 8.63 1.07
N LYS A 71 -9.23 9.54 2.05
CA LYS A 71 -10.34 9.85 2.96
C LYS A 71 -11.54 10.40 2.20
N MET A 72 -11.32 11.33 1.26
CA MET A 72 -12.38 11.90 0.43
C MET A 72 -13.13 10.81 -0.34
N VAL A 73 -12.42 9.98 -1.10
CA VAL A 73 -13.08 8.94 -1.91
C VAL A 73 -13.75 7.86 -1.05
N ALA A 74 -13.18 7.51 0.10
CA ALA A 74 -13.78 6.57 1.02
C ALA A 74 -15.11 7.10 1.59
N ALA A 75 -15.13 8.36 2.03
CA ALA A 75 -16.33 9.01 2.55
C ALA A 75 -17.39 9.21 1.45
N GLU A 76 -17.01 9.69 0.27
CA GLU A 76 -17.91 9.93 -0.87
C GLU A 76 -18.66 8.67 -1.32
N ASN A 77 -18.01 7.50 -1.21
CA ASN A 77 -18.58 6.22 -1.64
C ASN A 77 -19.10 5.36 -0.47
N GLY A 78 -18.95 5.82 0.77
CA GLY A 78 -19.35 5.09 1.97
C GLY A 78 -18.66 3.73 2.13
N PHE A 79 -17.34 3.66 1.87
CA PHE A 79 -16.59 2.41 2.02
C PHE A 79 -16.38 2.06 3.51
N ASP A 80 -16.89 0.91 3.92
CA ASP A 80 -16.74 0.30 5.24
C ASP A 80 -15.45 -0.55 5.35
N ALA A 81 -14.91 -1.01 4.21
CA ALA A 81 -13.67 -1.76 4.16
C ALA A 81 -12.78 -1.39 2.96
N LEU A 82 -11.46 -1.39 3.19
CA LEU A 82 -10.44 -1.14 2.17
C LEU A 82 -9.45 -2.31 2.11
N LEU A 83 -9.40 -3.01 0.98
CA LEU A 83 -8.36 -4.00 0.71
C LEU A 83 -7.07 -3.30 0.28
N VAL A 84 -5.97 -3.46 1.04
CA VAL A 84 -4.67 -2.87 0.69
C VAL A 84 -3.56 -3.91 0.70
N GLY A 85 -2.67 -3.83 -0.29
CA GLY A 85 -1.62 -4.83 -0.54
C GLY A 85 -0.33 -4.58 0.25
N ILE A 86 -0.42 -4.27 1.55
CA ILE A 86 0.75 -4.17 2.40
C ILE A 86 1.18 -5.54 2.94
N ARG A 87 2.47 -5.70 3.21
CA ARG A 87 3.11 -6.92 3.70
C ARG A 87 4.06 -6.57 4.85
N ARG A 88 4.29 -7.52 5.76
CA ARG A 88 5.15 -7.28 6.93
C ARG A 88 6.62 -7.14 6.58
N ASP A 89 7.09 -7.82 5.54
CA ASP A 89 8.49 -7.83 5.12
C ASP A 89 8.91 -6.54 4.38
N GLU A 90 7.95 -5.74 3.88
CA GLU A 90 8.21 -4.51 3.13
C GLU A 90 8.93 -3.43 3.95
N HIS A 91 8.59 -3.27 5.24
CA HIS A 91 9.16 -2.24 6.12
C HIS A 91 8.93 -2.58 7.61
N GLY A 92 9.86 -2.21 8.50
CA GLY A 92 9.80 -2.54 9.93
C GLY A 92 8.48 -2.13 10.61
N ILE A 93 8.02 -0.91 10.36
CA ILE A 93 6.71 -0.42 10.89
C ILE A 93 5.49 -1.21 10.39
N ARG A 94 5.57 -1.86 9.22
CA ARG A 94 4.49 -2.72 8.69
C ARG A 94 4.44 -4.07 9.42
N GLY A 95 5.53 -4.47 10.07
CA GLY A 95 5.54 -5.62 10.98
C GLY A 95 4.53 -5.53 12.12
N LYS A 96 4.14 -4.31 12.54
CA LYS A 96 3.13 -4.09 13.59
C LYS A 96 1.69 -4.32 13.11
N GLU A 97 1.43 -4.49 11.82
CA GLU A 97 0.07 -4.63 11.29
C GLU A 97 -0.61 -5.97 11.58
N ARG A 98 -1.93 -5.91 11.46
CA ARG A 98 -2.88 -7.02 11.60
C ARG A 98 -3.66 -7.18 10.31
N TYR A 99 -4.24 -8.35 10.06
CA TYR A 99 -5.05 -8.59 8.86
C TYR A 99 -6.25 -7.66 8.81
N PHE A 100 -6.90 -7.43 9.95
CA PHE A 100 -8.00 -6.47 10.09
C PHE A 100 -7.53 -5.29 10.94
N SER A 101 -7.50 -4.11 10.34
CA SER A 101 -6.90 -2.91 10.92
C SER A 101 -7.95 -1.80 10.97
N PRO A 102 -8.69 -1.64 12.08
CA PRO A 102 -9.74 -0.63 12.20
C PRO A 102 -9.16 0.78 12.12
N ARG A 103 -9.98 1.71 11.62
CA ARG A 103 -9.67 3.14 11.50
C ARG A 103 -10.80 3.96 12.13
N ASP A 104 -10.44 5.05 12.80
CA ASP A 104 -11.42 6.02 13.32
C ASP A 104 -11.97 6.90 12.20
N THR A 105 -12.96 7.76 12.51
CA THR A 105 -13.59 8.69 11.55
C THR A 105 -12.63 9.70 10.92
N ASN A 106 -11.46 9.93 11.52
CA ASN A 106 -10.40 10.74 10.94
C ASN A 106 -9.39 9.90 10.14
N GLY A 107 -9.68 8.62 9.92
CA GLY A 107 -8.82 7.63 9.27
C GLY A 107 -7.61 7.21 10.11
N ARG A 108 -7.57 7.53 11.41
CA ARG A 108 -6.41 7.26 12.26
C ARG A 108 -6.35 5.81 12.71
N TRP A 109 -5.13 5.33 12.92
CA TRP A 109 -4.89 4.00 13.48
C TRP A 109 -4.46 4.11 14.95
N ASN A 110 -5.33 3.61 15.84
CA ASN A 110 -5.07 3.57 17.27
C ASN A 110 -4.68 2.14 17.68
N VAL A 111 -3.40 1.92 17.96
CA VAL A 111 -2.86 0.59 18.30
C VAL A 111 -2.99 0.28 19.79
N SER A 112 -2.94 1.31 20.63
CA SER A 112 -3.06 1.20 22.08
C SER A 112 -3.63 2.49 22.68
N ARG A 113 -4.10 2.40 23.92
CA ARG A 113 -4.48 3.55 24.76
C ARG A 113 -3.79 3.47 26.12
N GLU A 114 -3.64 4.60 26.80
CA GLU A 114 -3.22 4.61 28.20
C GLU A 114 -4.28 3.93 29.07
N LYS A 115 -3.83 3.01 29.91
CA LYS A 115 -4.68 2.24 30.79
C LYS A 115 -4.94 3.06 32.04
N SER A 116 -6.20 3.17 32.46
CA SER A 116 -6.61 3.91 33.66
C SER A 116 -6.33 3.17 34.98
N GLY A 117 -5.68 2.00 34.95
CA GLY A 117 -5.27 1.24 36.14
C GLY A 117 -4.59 -0.10 35.82
N GLY A 118 -3.80 -0.63 36.76
CA GLY A 118 -3.01 -1.85 36.62
C GLY A 118 -1.50 -1.58 36.48
N ASP A 119 -0.72 -2.66 36.35
CA ASP A 119 0.73 -2.64 36.20
C ASP A 119 1.18 -2.21 34.78
N ALA A 120 0.41 -2.58 33.75
CA ALA A 120 0.67 -2.18 32.37
C ALA A 120 0.18 -0.75 32.09
N ARG A 121 1.10 0.10 31.60
CA ARG A 121 0.80 1.50 31.20
C ARG A 121 -0.13 1.60 29.98
N LEU A 122 -0.03 0.67 29.04
CA LEU A 122 -0.78 0.68 27.79
C LEU A 122 -1.67 -0.55 27.68
N GLU A 123 -2.87 -0.35 27.16
CA GLU A 123 -3.79 -1.41 26.74
C GLU A 123 -3.80 -1.47 25.20
N ALA A 124 -3.55 -2.66 24.65
CA ALA A 124 -3.63 -2.87 23.20
C ALA A 124 -5.10 -2.78 22.76
N LEU A 125 -5.36 -2.00 21.71
CA LEU A 125 -6.69 -1.82 21.13
C LEU A 125 -6.98 -2.77 19.96
N GLN A 126 -6.02 -3.63 19.63
CA GLN A 126 -6.18 -4.68 18.64
C GLN A 126 -6.08 -6.03 19.32
N ASP A 127 -7.09 -6.86 19.07
CA ASP A 127 -7.13 -8.23 19.54
C ASP A 127 -6.00 -9.06 18.92
N THR A 128 -5.60 -10.10 19.65
CA THR A 128 -4.68 -11.11 19.12
C THR A 128 -5.39 -11.88 18.00
N GLU A 129 -4.89 -11.74 16.78
CA GLU A 129 -5.36 -12.57 15.66
C GLU A 129 -4.80 -13.99 15.80
N LEU A 130 -5.68 -14.99 15.81
CA LEU A 130 -5.30 -16.39 15.73
C LEU A 130 -5.16 -16.78 14.25
N ALA A 131 -4.28 -16.06 13.54
CA ALA A 131 -4.16 -16.13 12.07
C ALA A 131 -3.81 -17.53 11.55
N GLY A 132 -3.04 -18.33 12.31
CA GLY A 132 -2.75 -19.73 11.95
C GLY A 132 -3.98 -20.65 11.95
N TRP A 133 -5.08 -20.19 12.54
CA TRP A 133 -6.37 -20.89 12.62
C TRP A 133 -7.43 -20.20 11.75
N ASN A 134 -7.05 -19.16 11.00
CA ASN A 134 -7.94 -18.30 10.22
C ASN A 134 -9.11 -17.71 11.04
N LEU A 135 -8.87 -17.44 12.33
CA LEU A 135 -9.85 -16.79 13.21
C LEU A 135 -9.46 -15.33 13.41
N PHE A 136 -10.36 -14.44 12.98
CA PHE A 136 -10.14 -13.00 12.98
C PHE A 136 -11.31 -12.28 13.62
N ALA A 137 -11.01 -11.26 14.42
CA ALA A 137 -11.99 -10.29 14.85
C ALA A 137 -12.41 -9.45 13.64
N THR A 138 -13.72 -9.28 13.46
CA THR A 138 -14.31 -8.50 12.35
C THR A 138 -15.25 -7.40 12.84
N ASN A 139 -15.60 -7.41 14.13
CA ASN A 139 -16.38 -6.36 14.77
C ASN A 139 -15.48 -5.56 15.72
N PHE A 140 -15.31 -4.28 15.44
CA PHE A 140 -14.47 -3.35 16.20
C PHE A 140 -15.28 -2.23 16.88
N GLY A 141 -16.60 -2.41 16.99
CA GLY A 141 -17.51 -1.49 17.66
C GLY A 141 -17.81 -0.19 16.90
N ASP A 142 -18.75 0.58 17.44
CA ASP A 142 -19.40 1.72 16.77
C ASP A 142 -18.51 2.93 16.50
N LYS A 143 -17.28 2.94 17.04
CA LYS A 143 -16.30 4.01 16.82
C LYS A 143 -15.40 3.75 15.61
N THR A 144 -15.54 2.58 14.98
CA THR A 144 -14.82 2.23 13.76
C THR A 144 -15.56 2.80 12.57
N ASP A 145 -14.86 3.62 11.78
CA ASP A 145 -15.39 4.19 10.54
C ASP A 145 -15.27 3.17 9.40
N HIS A 146 -14.05 2.67 9.19
CA HIS A 146 -13.77 1.62 8.22
C HIS A 146 -12.66 0.69 8.70
N ILE A 147 -12.54 -0.47 8.04
CA ILE A 147 -11.51 -1.47 8.31
C ILE A 147 -10.57 -1.58 7.12
N ARG A 148 -9.26 -1.56 7.36
CA ARG A 148 -8.28 -1.97 6.35
C ARG A 148 -8.02 -3.45 6.46
N VAL A 149 -8.12 -4.13 5.33
CA VAL A 149 -7.92 -5.57 5.23
C VAL A 149 -6.64 -5.83 4.43
N HIS A 150 -5.77 -6.69 4.95
CA HIS A 150 -4.44 -6.97 4.40
C HIS A 150 -4.30 -8.43 3.97
N PRO A 151 -4.84 -8.87 2.81
CA PRO A 151 -4.87 -10.28 2.42
C PRO A 151 -3.48 -10.92 2.28
N LEU A 152 -2.50 -10.11 1.87
CA LEU A 152 -1.14 -10.56 1.58
C LEU A 152 -0.17 -10.31 2.74
N LEU A 153 -0.66 -9.99 3.94
CA LEU A 153 0.18 -9.47 5.03
C LEU A 153 1.37 -10.38 5.40
N HIS A 154 1.20 -11.70 5.26
CA HIS A 154 2.21 -12.73 5.55
C HIS A 154 3.12 -13.07 4.37
N TRP A 155 2.80 -12.62 3.17
CA TRP A 155 3.58 -12.92 1.97
C TRP A 155 4.89 -12.15 2.01
N THR A 156 5.94 -12.81 1.53
CA THR A 156 7.24 -12.20 1.28
C THR A 156 7.31 -11.65 -0.14
N GLU A 157 8.33 -10.84 -0.44
CA GLU A 157 8.56 -10.36 -1.80
C GLU A 157 8.79 -11.53 -2.77
N GLN A 158 9.46 -12.58 -2.30
CA GLN A 158 9.67 -13.80 -3.08
C GLN A 158 8.34 -14.47 -3.44
N ASP A 159 7.43 -14.65 -2.47
CA ASP A 159 6.11 -15.25 -2.72
C ASP A 159 5.33 -14.48 -3.79
N ILE A 160 5.42 -13.14 -3.77
CA ILE A 160 4.76 -12.27 -4.77
C ILE A 160 5.30 -12.54 -6.17
N TRP A 161 6.62 -12.59 -6.34
CA TRP A 161 7.23 -12.83 -7.65
C TRP A 161 6.99 -14.24 -8.17
N GLU A 162 7.04 -15.25 -7.31
CA GLU A 162 6.72 -16.63 -7.65
C GLU A 162 5.26 -16.78 -8.08
N TYR A 163 4.33 -16.09 -7.39
CA TYR A 163 2.92 -16.10 -7.78
C TYR A 163 2.65 -15.35 -9.08
N ILE A 164 3.33 -14.22 -9.31
CA ILE A 164 3.30 -13.52 -10.60
C ILE A 164 3.73 -14.44 -11.74
N LYS A 165 4.79 -15.22 -11.54
CA LYS A 165 5.25 -16.22 -12.51
C LYS A 165 4.21 -17.31 -12.75
N LEU A 166 3.69 -17.90 -11.67
CA LEU A 166 2.73 -19.00 -11.73
C LEU A 166 1.45 -18.61 -12.48
N GLU A 167 0.90 -17.44 -12.16
CA GLU A 167 -0.36 -16.94 -12.70
C GLU A 167 -0.18 -16.06 -13.96
N ASN A 168 1.06 -15.88 -14.43
CA ASN A 168 1.41 -15.03 -15.58
C ASN A 168 0.78 -13.63 -15.49
N ILE A 169 0.94 -13.00 -14.31
CA ILE A 169 0.35 -11.68 -14.02
C ILE A 169 1.14 -10.61 -14.78
N PRO A 170 0.47 -9.74 -15.56
CA PRO A 170 1.17 -8.69 -16.29
C PRO A 170 1.80 -7.66 -15.35
N LEU A 171 2.98 -7.17 -15.71
CA LEU A 171 3.71 -6.15 -14.95
C LEU A 171 4.07 -4.93 -15.80
N PRO A 172 4.16 -3.73 -15.21
CA PRO A 172 4.81 -2.58 -15.84
C PRO A 172 6.27 -2.87 -16.17
N ARG A 173 6.76 -2.35 -17.30
CA ARG A 173 8.18 -2.48 -17.72
C ARG A 173 9.17 -1.93 -16.69
N LEU A 174 8.74 -0.98 -15.84
CA LEU A 174 9.56 -0.35 -14.79
C LEU A 174 10.16 -1.36 -13.80
N TYR A 175 9.54 -2.53 -13.63
CA TYR A 175 10.08 -3.59 -12.77
C TYR A 175 11.25 -4.36 -13.38
N PHE A 176 11.53 -4.19 -14.67
CA PHE A 176 12.61 -4.89 -15.36
C PHE A 176 13.74 -3.93 -15.71
N ALA A 177 14.95 -4.48 -15.82
CA ALA A 177 16.16 -3.72 -16.04
C ALA A 177 16.12 -2.95 -17.37
N LYS A 178 16.39 -1.65 -17.28
CA LYS A 178 16.72 -0.76 -18.39
C LYS A 178 18.00 -0.02 -18.02
N ASN A 179 19.05 -0.18 -18.82
CA ASN A 179 20.38 0.37 -18.53
C ASN A 179 20.90 -0.06 -17.14
N ASN A 180 20.83 -1.37 -16.84
CA ASN A 180 21.24 -1.98 -15.56
C ASN A 180 20.54 -1.41 -14.32
N LYS A 181 19.32 -0.89 -14.48
CA LYS A 181 18.50 -0.34 -13.39
C LYS A 181 17.05 -0.78 -13.51
N ARG A 182 16.42 -1.14 -12.38
CA ARG A 182 14.98 -1.44 -12.29
C ARG A 182 14.36 -0.81 -11.05
N TYR A 183 13.04 -0.69 -11.02
CA TYR A 183 12.31 -0.29 -9.82
C TYR A 183 11.81 -1.52 -9.06
N ARG A 184 12.06 -1.55 -7.75
CA ARG A 184 11.58 -2.62 -6.85
C ARG A 184 10.29 -2.22 -6.13
N SER A 185 10.15 -0.94 -5.79
CA SER A 185 8.92 -0.34 -5.25
C SER A 185 8.59 0.97 -5.99
N ILE A 186 7.36 1.10 -6.50
CA ILE A 186 6.95 2.20 -7.38
C ILE A 186 5.86 3.06 -6.72
N GLY A 187 6.00 4.38 -6.79
CA GLY A 187 5.01 5.36 -6.37
C GLY A 187 5.12 6.63 -7.23
N CYS A 188 5.18 7.81 -6.62
CA CYS A 188 5.45 9.05 -7.37
C CYS A 188 6.88 9.03 -7.93
N GLU A 189 7.04 9.49 -9.17
CA GLU A 189 8.31 9.56 -9.90
C GLU A 189 9.35 10.37 -9.12
N CYS A 190 8.96 11.53 -8.58
CA CYS A 190 9.83 12.40 -7.77
C CYS A 190 10.34 11.78 -6.46
N CYS A 191 9.77 10.66 -6.00
CA CYS A 191 10.12 10.01 -4.73
C CYS A 191 10.55 8.55 -4.91
N CYS A 192 10.86 8.14 -6.16
CA CYS A 192 11.23 6.78 -6.53
C CYS A 192 12.61 6.76 -7.17
N SER A 193 13.54 6.03 -6.55
CA SER A 193 14.85 5.74 -7.14
C SER A 193 14.91 4.28 -7.57
N PRO A 194 15.48 3.99 -8.75
CA PRO A 194 15.73 2.62 -9.18
C PRO A 194 16.92 2.02 -8.41
N ILE A 195 17.02 0.70 -8.43
CA ILE A 195 18.14 -0.08 -7.92
C ILE A 195 18.99 -0.62 -9.07
N GLY A 196 20.27 -0.89 -8.81
CA GLY A 196 21.13 -1.59 -9.77
C GLY A 196 20.66 -3.03 -9.95
N SER A 197 20.38 -3.44 -11.18
CA SER A 197 19.88 -4.77 -11.52
C SER A 197 20.02 -5.03 -13.02
N SER A 198 20.39 -6.25 -13.39
CA SER A 198 20.36 -6.72 -14.78
C SER A 198 19.10 -7.53 -15.11
N ALA A 199 18.20 -7.75 -14.15
CA ALA A 199 17.05 -8.63 -14.31
C ALA A 199 16.00 -8.07 -15.28
N SER A 200 15.87 -8.71 -16.43
CA SER A 200 15.06 -8.30 -17.59
C SER A 200 13.71 -9.02 -17.70
N ASN A 201 13.50 -10.06 -16.89
CA ASN A 201 12.29 -10.88 -16.86
C ASN A 201 12.02 -11.41 -15.43
N VAL A 202 10.89 -12.07 -15.24
CA VAL A 202 10.42 -12.55 -13.92
C VAL A 202 11.38 -13.57 -13.31
N ASP A 203 11.90 -14.51 -14.09
CA ASP A 203 12.83 -15.54 -13.61
C ASP A 203 14.13 -14.93 -13.09
N GLU A 204 14.68 -13.97 -13.83
CA GLU A 204 15.88 -13.24 -13.41
C GLU A 204 15.63 -12.43 -12.14
N VAL A 205 14.44 -11.85 -11.96
CA VAL A 205 14.09 -11.14 -10.72
C VAL A 205 14.01 -12.10 -9.53
N ILE A 206 13.35 -13.26 -9.68
CA ILE A 206 13.26 -14.28 -8.62
C ILE A 206 14.67 -14.74 -8.20
N ASN A 207 15.52 -15.05 -9.17
CA ASN A 207 16.90 -15.47 -8.91
C ASN A 207 17.70 -14.36 -8.20
N GLU A 208 17.54 -13.10 -8.63
CA GLU A 208 18.21 -11.96 -7.99
C GLU A 208 17.78 -11.78 -6.52
N LEU A 209 16.53 -12.10 -6.17
CA LEU A 209 16.01 -11.92 -4.81
C LEU A 209 16.59 -12.91 -3.80
N HIS A 210 17.00 -14.11 -4.22
CA HIS A 210 17.59 -15.10 -3.32
C HIS A 210 18.89 -14.61 -2.66
N ASP A 211 19.71 -13.89 -3.41
CA ASP A 211 21.04 -13.46 -2.95
C ASP A 211 21.04 -12.05 -2.34
N ARG A 212 19.92 -11.34 -2.45
CA ARG A 212 19.80 -9.97 -1.96
C ARG A 212 19.56 -9.89 -0.46
N ARG A 213 20.01 -8.77 0.11
CA ARG A 213 19.89 -8.44 1.54
C ARG A 213 19.31 -7.03 1.76
N ASP A 214 19.20 -6.23 0.71
CA ASP A 214 18.56 -4.91 0.76
C ASP A 214 17.03 -5.07 0.77
N LYS A 215 16.32 -4.07 1.31
CA LYS A 215 14.86 -4.16 1.45
C LYS A 215 14.18 -3.69 0.18
N GLU A 216 12.97 -4.19 -0.08
CA GLU A 216 12.19 -3.87 -1.28
C GLU A 216 12.01 -2.35 -1.49
N ARG A 217 11.83 -1.63 -0.38
CA ARG A 217 11.46 -0.22 -0.38
C ARG A 217 12.62 0.75 -0.20
N ASP A 218 13.86 0.28 -0.25
CA ASP A 218 15.07 1.13 -0.09
C ASP A 218 15.19 2.24 -1.16
N GLY A 219 14.51 2.08 -2.30
CA GLY A 219 14.41 3.09 -3.36
C GLY A 219 13.40 4.21 -3.07
N ARG A 220 12.65 4.18 -1.97
CA ARG A 220 11.59 5.16 -1.65
C ARG A 220 12.16 6.27 -0.77
N ALA A 221 12.09 7.53 -1.24
CA ALA A 221 12.56 8.68 -0.44
C ALA A 221 11.81 8.83 0.90
N GLN A 222 10.52 8.48 0.92
CA GLN A 222 9.64 8.52 2.10
C GLN A 222 10.08 7.61 3.23
N ASP A 223 10.71 6.49 2.90
CA ASP A 223 11.11 5.48 3.87
C ASP A 223 12.53 5.77 4.39
N LYS A 224 13.27 6.68 3.71
CA LYS A 224 14.55 7.24 4.17
C LYS A 224 14.36 8.42 5.12
N GLU A 225 13.19 9.06 5.07
CA GLU A 225 12.74 9.96 6.13
C GLU A 225 12.40 9.08 7.34
N ASP A 226 13.06 9.35 8.47
CA ASP A 226 12.99 8.72 9.79
C ASP A 226 11.78 7.78 10.02
N GLU A 227 11.98 6.58 10.59
CA GLU A 227 10.91 5.64 10.96
C GLU A 227 9.74 6.33 11.70
N HIS A 228 10.04 7.38 12.47
CA HIS A 228 9.06 8.24 13.14
C HIS A 228 8.10 8.95 12.18
N VAL A 229 8.57 9.41 11.01
CA VAL A 229 7.73 10.05 9.98
C VAL A 229 6.75 9.04 9.39
N MET A 230 7.22 7.83 9.07
CA MET A 230 6.37 6.77 8.56
C MET A 230 5.37 6.30 9.62
N GLU A 231 5.78 6.16 10.88
CA GLU A 231 4.87 5.85 11.98
C GLU A 231 3.79 6.92 12.14
N LYS A 232 4.16 8.21 12.07
CA LYS A 232 3.22 9.32 12.11
C LYS A 232 2.28 9.36 10.92
N LEU A 233 2.76 9.13 9.70
CA LEU A 233 1.91 9.05 8.51
C LEU A 233 0.88 7.92 8.66
N ARG A 234 1.32 6.74 9.14
CA ARG A 234 0.43 5.59 9.32
C ARG A 234 -0.61 5.82 10.40
N SER A 235 -0.24 6.44 11.52
CA SER A 235 -1.20 6.79 12.56
C SER A 235 -2.25 7.80 12.07
N LEU A 236 -1.92 8.61 11.05
CA LEU A 236 -2.83 9.57 10.39
C LEU A 236 -3.62 9.00 9.20
N GLY A 237 -3.49 7.70 8.91
CA GLY A 237 -4.24 7.05 7.85
C GLY A 237 -3.49 6.90 6.52
N TYR A 238 -2.17 7.02 6.50
CA TYR A 238 -1.38 6.65 5.33
C TYR A 238 -1.41 5.12 5.07
N MET A 239 -1.25 4.69 3.81
CA MET A 239 -1.28 3.29 3.39
C MET A 239 0.08 2.58 3.55
#